data_AF-A5PAG7-F1
#
_entry.id   AF-A5PAG7-F1
#
_cell.length_a   1.000
_cell.length_b   1.000
_cell.length_c   1.000
_cell.angle_alpha   90.00
_cell.angle_beta   90.00
_cell.angle_gamma   90.00
#
_symmetry.space_group_name_H-M   'P 1'
#
loop_
_entity.id
_entity.type
_entity.pdbx_description
1 polymer ?
#
loop_
_entity_poly.entity_id
_entity_poly.type
_entity_poly.pdbx_seq_one_letter_code
_entity_poly.pdbx_strand_id
1 'polypeptide(L)'
;MGSRIMPTTEPTTVLDDKRERRRLPLIGLALTALYLAGLVVYLAVQGQNPADLRLNELGDFLGGVSSPLAFLWLVLGFYQQSREIRLSSTALHLQAAEMKRSVDEHRRIAEG
;
A
#
# COMPACT_ATOMS: atom_id res chain seq x y z
N MET A 1 -23.69 -18.92 36.78
CA MET A 1 -22.25 -19.00 36.43
C MET A 1 -22.10 -18.62 34.96
N GLY A 2 -22.06 -17.32 34.64
CA GLY A 2 -22.01 -16.86 33.25
C GLY A 2 -20.56 -16.87 32.75
N SER A 3 -20.21 -17.79 31.85
CA SER A 3 -18.92 -17.76 31.18
C SER A 3 -18.88 -16.56 30.25
N ARG A 4 -18.19 -15.50 30.69
CA ARG A 4 -17.91 -14.32 29.89
C ARG A 4 -17.01 -14.77 28.73
N ILE A 5 -17.58 -14.90 27.54
CA ILE A 5 -16.83 -15.11 26.29
C ILE A 5 -15.94 -13.89 26.12
N MET A 6 -14.65 -14.03 26.45
CA MET A 6 -13.63 -13.06 26.04
C MET A 6 -13.47 -13.17 24.52
N PRO A 7 -13.60 -12.08 23.75
CA PRO A 7 -13.13 -12.10 22.37
C PRO A 7 -11.61 -12.20 22.42
N THR A 8 -11.07 -13.39 22.13
CA THR A 8 -9.63 -13.60 21.95
C THR A 8 -9.21 -12.84 20.70
N THR A 9 -8.66 -11.64 20.84
CA THR A 9 -7.95 -10.96 19.75
C THR A 9 -6.67 -11.76 19.49
N GLU A 10 -6.82 -12.80 18.68
CA GLU A 10 -5.78 -13.71 18.24
C GLU A 10 -4.60 -12.94 17.60
N PRO A 11 -3.37 -13.10 18.10
CA PRO A 11 -2.18 -12.40 17.60
C PRO A 11 -1.80 -12.77 16.15
N THR A 12 -2.39 -13.81 15.59
CA THR A 12 -2.20 -14.26 14.20
C THR A 12 -2.68 -13.23 13.17
N THR A 13 -3.78 -12.51 13.46
CA THR A 13 -4.40 -11.53 12.55
C THR A 13 -3.53 -10.28 12.31
N VAL A 14 -2.83 -9.81 13.35
CA VAL A 14 -2.02 -8.59 13.32
C VAL A 14 -0.68 -8.81 12.59
N LEU A 15 -0.14 -10.04 12.65
CA LEU A 15 1.13 -10.39 12.00
C LEU A 15 0.98 -10.53 10.48
N ASP A 16 -0.16 -11.05 10.00
CA ASP A 16 -0.44 -11.19 8.57
C ASP A 16 -0.51 -9.83 7.86
N ASP A 17 -1.18 -8.87 8.50
CA ASP A 17 -1.39 -7.53 7.94
C ASP A 17 -0.07 -6.74 7.78
N LYS A 18 0.92 -6.98 8.67
CA LYS A 18 2.29 -6.43 8.54
C LYS A 18 3.08 -7.08 7.41
N ARG A 19 2.93 -8.40 7.21
CA ARG A 19 3.62 -9.16 6.16
C ARG A 19 3.14 -8.74 4.78
N GLU A 20 1.84 -8.54 4.63
CA GLU A 20 1.22 -8.14 3.37
C GLU A 20 1.60 -6.71 2.95
N ARG A 21 1.76 -5.79 3.91
CA ARG A 21 2.29 -4.42 3.67
C ARG A 21 3.66 -4.40 3.02
N ARG A 22 4.56 -5.33 3.38
CA ARG A 22 5.91 -5.42 2.80
C ARG A 22 5.93 -6.15 1.47
N ARG A 23 4.97 -7.05 1.21
CA ARG A 23 4.93 -7.86 -0.02
C ARG A 23 4.47 -7.05 -1.23
N LEU A 24 3.48 -6.18 -1.08
CA LEU A 24 2.95 -5.34 -2.15
C LEU A 24 4.02 -4.49 -2.87
N PRO A 25 4.86 -3.68 -2.18
CA PRO A 25 5.94 -2.94 -2.81
C PRO A 25 7.05 -3.84 -3.37
N LEU A 26 7.33 -4.99 -2.75
CA LEU A 26 8.29 -5.95 -3.29
C LEU A 26 7.83 -6.57 -4.61
N ILE A 27 6.54 -6.90 -4.72
CA ILE A 27 5.96 -7.42 -5.97
C ILE A 27 6.02 -6.34 -7.05
N GLY A 28 5.66 -5.09 -6.73
CA GLY A 28 5.80 -3.97 -7.64
C GLY A 28 7.23 -3.76 -8.13
N LEU A 29 8.22 -3.87 -7.22
CA LEU A 29 9.64 -3.78 -7.54
C LEU A 29 10.11 -4.97 -8.39
N ALA A 30 9.68 -6.19 -8.09
CA ALA A 30 10.00 -7.38 -8.87
C ALA A 30 9.41 -7.33 -10.28
N LEU A 31 8.15 -6.89 -10.41
CA LEU A 31 7.50 -6.69 -11.71
C LEU A 31 8.19 -5.58 -12.52
N THR A 32 8.58 -4.49 -11.86
CA THR A 32 9.36 -3.41 -12.47
C THR A 32 10.72 -3.93 -12.95
N ALA A 33 11.43 -4.69 -12.12
CA ALA A 33 12.73 -5.26 -12.48
C ALA A 33 12.62 -6.25 -13.64
N LEU A 34 11.59 -7.11 -13.65
CA LEU A 34 11.31 -8.03 -14.75
C LEU A 34 10.99 -7.28 -16.04
N TYR A 35 10.16 -6.23 -15.97
CA TYR A 35 9.82 -5.38 -17.09
C TYR A 35 11.06 -4.70 -17.69
N LEU A 36 11.89 -4.08 -16.85
CA LEU A 36 13.13 -3.42 -17.29
C LEU A 36 14.14 -4.43 -17.84
N ALA A 37 14.27 -5.61 -17.23
CA ALA A 37 15.14 -6.66 -17.75
C ALA A 37 14.69 -7.14 -19.14
N GLY A 38 13.38 -7.35 -19.33
CA GLY A 38 12.80 -7.70 -20.63
C GLY A 38 13.04 -6.60 -21.67
N LEU A 39 12.91 -5.34 -21.28
CA LEU A 39 13.19 -4.19 -22.15
C LEU A 39 14.66 -4.14 -22.58
N VAL A 40 15.60 -4.34 -21.65
CA VAL A 40 17.04 -4.37 -21.96
C VAL A 40 17.37 -5.53 -22.90
N VAL A 41 16.83 -6.73 -22.65
CA VAL A 41 17.01 -7.89 -23.54
C VAL A 41 16.43 -7.62 -24.93
N TYR A 42 15.23 -7.05 -25.00
CA TYR A 42 14.58 -6.69 -26.26
C TYR A 42 15.43 -5.70 -27.08
N LEU A 43 15.93 -4.63 -26.45
CA LEU A 43 16.81 -3.66 -27.10
C LEU A 43 18.13 -4.29 -27.57
N ALA A 44 18.73 -5.16 -26.74
CA ALA A 44 19.99 -5.83 -27.07
C ALA A 44 19.84 -6.78 -28.27
N VAL A 45 18.71 -7.50 -28.37
CA VAL A 45 18.39 -8.37 -29.51
C VAL A 45 18.09 -7.56 -30.77
N GLN A 46 17.45 -6.40 -30.63
CA GLN A 46 17.08 -5.57 -31.77
C GLN A 46 18.29 -4.85 -32.40
N GLY A 47 19.44 -4.80 -31.70
CA GLY A 47 20.69 -4.24 -32.23
C GLY A 47 20.65 -2.74 -32.49
N GLN A 48 19.58 -2.05 -32.08
CA GLN A 48 19.40 -0.62 -32.25
C GLN A 48 20.03 0.09 -31.05
N ASN A 49 21.01 0.95 -31.29
CA ASN A 49 21.64 1.72 -30.23
C ASN A 49 20.75 2.95 -29.98
N PRO A 50 20.02 3.04 -28.85
CA PRO A 50 19.10 4.15 -28.61
C PRO A 50 19.81 5.50 -28.47
N ALA A 51 21.14 5.49 -28.34
CA ALA A 51 21.98 6.68 -28.33
C ALA A 51 22.12 7.36 -29.71
N ASP A 52 21.73 6.68 -30.79
CA ASP A 52 21.78 7.23 -32.17
C ASP A 52 20.41 7.78 -32.62
N LEU A 53 19.38 7.65 -31.77
CA LEU A 53 18.04 8.18 -32.01
C LEU A 53 18.03 9.69 -31.82
N ARG A 54 17.25 10.37 -32.66
CA ARG A 54 17.03 11.82 -32.51
C ARG A 54 16.37 12.10 -31.16
N LEU A 55 16.65 13.27 -30.57
CA LEU A 55 16.12 13.65 -29.25
C LEU A 55 14.58 13.52 -29.13
N ASN A 56 13.85 13.71 -30.23
CA ASN A 56 12.39 13.55 -30.28
C ASN A 56 11.96 12.07 -30.16
N GLU A 57 12.68 11.15 -30.81
CA GLU A 57 12.40 9.71 -30.78
C GLU A 57 12.81 9.09 -29.44
N LEU A 58 13.86 9.63 -28.81
CA LEU A 58 14.24 9.31 -27.43
C LEU A 58 13.10 9.65 -26.45
N GLY A 59 12.47 10.81 -26.65
CA GLY A 59 11.30 11.25 -25.87
C GLY A 59 10.11 10.30 -26.00
N ASP A 60 9.76 9.93 -27.23
CA ASP A 60 8.67 8.98 -27.50
C ASP A 60 8.96 7.59 -26.93
N PHE A 61 10.21 7.13 -27.00
CA PHE A 61 10.65 5.87 -26.40
C PHE A 61 10.54 5.90 -24.86
N LEU A 62 11.06 6.95 -24.20
CA LEU A 62 10.96 7.11 -22.76
C LEU A 62 9.50 7.25 -22.32
N GLY A 63 8.67 7.98 -23.06
CA GLY A 63 7.23 8.08 -22.81
C GLY A 63 6.52 6.72 -22.88
N GLY A 64 6.85 5.92 -23.91
CA GLY A 64 6.31 4.58 -24.09
C GLY A 64 6.71 3.60 -22.99
N VAL A 65 7.99 3.59 -22.59
CA VAL A 65 8.50 2.70 -21.53
C VAL A 65 8.05 3.14 -20.14
N SER A 66 7.99 4.46 -19.90
CA SER A 66 7.65 4.99 -18.58
C SER A 66 6.15 4.91 -18.29
N SER A 67 5.28 4.92 -19.30
CA SER A 67 3.82 4.94 -19.08
C SER A 67 3.30 3.71 -18.32
N PRO A 68 3.61 2.46 -18.72
CA PRO A 68 3.18 1.28 -17.97
C PRO A 68 3.78 1.22 -16.55
N LEU A 69 5.04 1.64 -16.42
CA LEU A 69 5.73 1.66 -15.13
C LEU A 69 5.10 2.68 -14.17
N ALA A 70 4.85 3.90 -14.64
CA ALA A 70 4.20 4.94 -13.86
C ALA A 70 2.79 4.50 -13.44
N PHE A 71 2.02 3.91 -14.34
CA PHE A 71 0.69 3.40 -14.05
C PHE A 71 0.70 2.29 -12.98
N LEU A 72 1.64 1.33 -13.08
CA LEU A 72 1.82 0.29 -12.07
C LEU A 72 2.02 0.86 -10.66
N TRP A 73 2.92 1.85 -10.54
CA TRP A 73 3.20 2.50 -9.26
C TRP A 73 2.03 3.35 -8.75
N LEU A 74 1.28 3.98 -9.65
CA LEU A 74 0.08 4.74 -9.31
C LEU A 74 -0.98 3.85 -8.67
N VAL A 75 -1.27 2.70 -9.30
CA VAL A 75 -2.23 1.71 -8.79
C VAL A 75 -1.77 1.17 -7.43
N LEU A 76 -0.48 0.83 -7.31
CA LEU A 76 0.09 0.33 -6.06
C LEU A 76 0.03 1.37 -4.93
N GLY A 77 0.30 2.63 -5.24
CA GLY A 77 0.17 3.76 -4.33
C GLY A 77 -1.27 3.94 -3.85
N PHE A 78 -2.24 3.85 -4.76
CA PHE A 78 -3.67 3.96 -4.44
C PHE A 78 -4.14 2.85 -3.48
N TYR A 79 -3.69 1.60 -3.69
CA TYR A 79 -4.00 0.50 -2.76
C TYR A 79 -3.37 0.71 -1.38
N GLN A 80 -2.14 1.23 -1.31
CA GLN A 80 -1.50 1.55 -0.04
C GLN A 80 -2.26 2.66 0.71
N GLN A 81 -2.56 3.76 0.02
CA GLN A 81 -3.30 4.89 0.59
C GLN A 81 -4.70 4.49 1.08
N SER A 82 -5.42 3.67 0.31
CA SER A 82 -6.76 3.17 0.68
C SER A 82 -6.75 2.37 1.98
N ARG A 83 -5.69 1.58 2.21
CA ARG A 83 -5.52 0.81 3.46
C ARG A 83 -5.22 1.72 4.65
N GLU A 84 -4.35 2.72 4.46
CA GLU A 84 -4.04 3.71 5.50
C GLU A 84 -5.28 4.48 5.96
N ILE A 85 -6.14 4.90 5.01
CA ILE A 85 -7.42 5.58 5.32
C ILE A 85 -8.33 4.70 6.18
N ARG A 86 -8.47 3.41 5.85
CA ARG A 86 -9.32 2.47 6.60
C ARG A 86 -8.85 2.27 8.04
N LEU A 87 -7.54 2.17 8.24
CA LEU A 87 -6.95 2.01 9.56
C LEU A 87 -7.11 3.28 10.40
N SER A 88 -6.85 4.44 9.81
CA SER A 88 -7.03 5.74 10.47
C SER A 88 -8.48 5.95 10.91
N SER A 89 -9.45 5.67 10.02
CA SER A 89 -10.89 5.76 10.33
C SER A 89 -11.29 4.85 11.50
N THR A 90 -10.75 3.63 11.54
CA THR A 90 -11.01 2.67 12.63
C THR A 90 -10.41 3.15 13.95
N ALA A 91 -9.18 3.68 13.92
CA ALA A 91 -8.53 4.24 15.10
C ALA A 91 -9.30 5.45 15.66
N LEU A 92 -9.78 6.35 14.80
CA LEU A 92 -10.64 7.48 15.21
C LEU A 92 -11.94 7.00 15.86
N HIS A 93 -12.58 5.97 15.30
CA HIS A 93 -13.80 5.40 15.88
C HIS A 93 -13.57 4.84 17.29
N LEU A 94 -12.46 4.12 17.48
CA LEU A 94 -12.08 3.59 18.79
C LEU A 94 -11.79 4.72 19.77
N GLN A 95 -11.03 5.74 19.36
CA GLN A 95 -10.72 6.90 20.20
C GLN A 95 -11.99 7.68 20.60
N ALA A 96 -12.94 7.85 19.69
CA ALA A 96 -14.23 8.49 19.99
C ALA A 96 -15.06 7.66 20.99
N ALA A 97 -15.04 6.32 20.86
CA ALA A 97 -15.71 5.43 21.78
C ALA A 97 -15.09 5.46 23.18
N GLU A 98 -13.77 5.53 23.29
CA GLU A 98 -13.06 5.70 24.56
C GLU A 98 -13.37 7.04 25.22
N MET A 99 -13.37 8.14 24.45
CA MET A 99 -13.71 9.46 24.97
C MET A 99 -15.15 9.51 25.49
N LYS A 100 -16.10 8.88 24.80
CA LYS A 100 -17.49 8.77 25.26
C LYS A 100 -17.58 8.02 26.59
N ARG A 101 -16.87 6.90 26.74
CA ARG A 101 -16.82 6.16 28.01
C ARG A 101 -16.22 6.99 29.13
N SER A 102 -15.14 7.72 28.88
CA SER A 102 -14.53 8.61 29.87
C SER A 102 -15.52 9.69 30.34
N VAL A 103 -16.30 10.29 29.43
CA VAL A 103 -17.33 11.28 29.76
C VAL A 103 -18.45 10.65 30.60
N ASP A 104 -18.93 9.47 30.22
CA ASP A 104 -19.97 8.76 30.97
C ASP A 104 -19.50 8.40 32.40
N GLU A 105 -18.22 8.04 32.55
CA GLU A 105 -17.62 7.72 33.84
C GLU A 105 -17.44 8.96 34.72
N HIS A 106 -16.97 10.07 34.16
CA HIS A 106 -16.91 11.35 34.88
C HIS A 106 -18.30 11.84 35.31
N ARG A 107 -19.31 11.64 34.47
CA ARG A 107 -20.70 11.99 34.81
C ARG A 107 -21.21 11.16 35.98
N ARG A 108 -20.94 9.85 36.01
CA ARG A 108 -21.31 8.98 37.14
C ARG A 108 -20.61 9.38 38.44
N ILE A 109 -19.36 9.82 38.37
CA ILE A 109 -18.62 10.31 39.55
C ILE A 109 -19.19 11.65 40.04
N ALA A 110 -19.71 12.50 39.14
CA ALA A 110 -20.31 13.77 39.52
C ALA A 110 -21.74 13.65 40.08
N GLU A 111 -22.45 12.57 39.74
CA GLU A 111 -23.82 12.29 40.19
C GLU A 111 -23.90 11.41 41.46
N GLY A 112 -22.79 10.79 41.88
CA GLY A 112 -22.68 9.96 43.09
C GLY A 112 -22.01 10.69 44.24
#